data_AF-A0A5R1NQ06-F1
#
_entry.id   AF-A0A5R1NQ06-F1
#
_cell.length_a   1.000
_cell.length_b   1.000
_cell.length_c   1.000
_cell.angle_alpha   90.00
_cell.angle_beta   90.00
_cell.angle_gamma   90.00
#
_symmetry.space_group_name_H-M   'P 1'
#
loop_
_entity.id
_entity.type
_entity.pdbx_description
1 polymer ?
#
loop_
_entity_poly.entity_id
_entity_poly.type
_entity_poly.pdbx_seq_one_letter_code
_entity_poly.pdbx_strand_id
1 'polypeptide(L)'
;MDHGTEHGSGTGTGTGTGTGSATAAAAAAAQTTPSHRDLAELRELKTELTRFMLAYKFATDEMMTKINILKEEFASIHDYSPIEHVASRLKSPEGILKKAVRKGCPLVLDDIRAQIQDIAGIRITCSFISDTYRILDMLTSQLDVTVLEVKDYIAAPKPNGYKSLHLIVDIPVFMSDRVDEVTVEIQIRTVAMDFWASLEHKIYYKYRGAVPIDLVADLKQAADVANRLDLKMEGLHDQVLAMDPDGRSETDLLEIAGLSQLALPEGLLAAISRTRAAAPSGADRPEAEQDDEDEAAG
;
A
#
# COMPACT_ATOMS: atom_id res chain seq x y z
N MET A 1 72.77 30.17 -11.22
CA MET A 1 72.42 28.78 -11.57
C MET A 1 70.99 28.81 -12.11
N ASP A 2 70.61 29.35 -13.27
CA ASP A 2 71.22 29.51 -14.61
C ASP A 2 71.86 28.23 -15.17
N HIS A 3 71.79 27.91 -16.47
CA HIS A 3 71.25 28.55 -17.68
C HIS A 3 70.99 27.41 -18.70
N GLY A 4 70.27 27.69 -19.81
CA GLY A 4 70.13 26.78 -20.97
C GLY A 4 68.92 27.11 -21.86
N THR A 5 68.89 28.17 -22.69
CA THR A 5 69.45 28.27 -24.08
C THR A 5 68.48 27.61 -25.10
N GLU A 6 67.97 28.15 -26.23
CA GLU A 6 68.25 29.24 -27.22
C GLU A 6 66.94 29.47 -28.05
N HIS A 7 66.48 30.69 -28.38
CA HIS A 7 66.74 31.60 -29.53
C HIS A 7 66.07 31.32 -30.91
N GLY A 8 65.53 32.41 -31.50
CA GLY A 8 65.18 32.61 -32.93
C GLY A 8 63.77 33.21 -33.15
N SER A 9 63.51 34.52 -33.03
CA SER A 9 63.82 35.68 -33.91
C SER A 9 62.79 35.99 -35.02
N GLY A 10 62.29 37.24 -35.04
CA GLY A 10 61.67 37.91 -36.22
C GLY A 10 60.29 38.55 -35.95
N THR A 11 60.19 39.74 -35.32
CA THR A 11 60.13 41.12 -35.90
C THR A 11 58.93 41.44 -36.79
N GLY A 12 58.15 42.47 -36.39
CA GLY A 12 57.21 43.22 -37.24
C GLY A 12 56.02 43.81 -36.46
N THR A 13 56.22 44.83 -35.63
CA THR A 13 55.78 46.24 -35.85
C THR A 13 54.30 46.45 -36.16
N GLY A 14 53.57 47.07 -35.22
CA GLY A 14 52.22 47.59 -35.44
C GLY A 14 51.64 48.26 -34.18
N THR A 15 52.05 49.50 -33.93
CA THR A 15 51.50 50.42 -32.93
C THR A 15 50.05 50.80 -33.27
N GLY A 16 49.16 50.83 -32.28
CA GLY A 16 47.82 51.39 -32.45
C GLY A 16 46.92 51.27 -31.22
N THR A 17 47.07 52.21 -30.30
CA THR A 17 46.19 52.49 -29.16
C THR A 17 44.75 52.78 -29.61
N GLY A 18 43.76 52.23 -28.92
CA GLY A 18 42.36 52.62 -29.11
C GLY A 18 41.40 51.87 -28.19
N THR A 19 41.15 52.44 -27.02
CA THR A 19 40.05 52.08 -26.11
C THR A 19 38.69 52.22 -26.82
N GLY A 20 37.86 51.18 -26.76
CA GLY A 20 36.51 51.24 -27.31
C GLY A 20 35.64 50.03 -26.94
N SER A 21 34.87 50.20 -25.87
CA SER A 21 33.47 49.78 -25.72
C SER A 21 33.09 48.30 -25.93
N ALA A 22 32.74 47.67 -24.80
CA ALA A 22 31.87 46.51 -24.74
C ALA A 22 30.61 46.70 -25.60
N THR A 23 30.35 45.79 -26.54
CA THR A 23 29.00 45.56 -27.06
C THR A 23 28.79 44.07 -27.37
N ALA A 24 27.92 43.48 -26.56
CA ALA A 24 26.90 42.51 -26.94
C ALA A 24 27.30 41.34 -27.87
N ALA A 25 27.89 40.31 -27.27
CA ALA A 25 27.70 38.93 -27.72
C ALA A 25 27.03 38.11 -26.62
N ALA A 26 25.94 38.65 -26.05
CA ALA A 26 24.97 37.87 -25.31
C ALA A 26 24.04 37.23 -26.34
N ALA A 27 24.47 36.10 -26.89
CA ALA A 27 23.60 35.23 -27.68
C ALA A 27 22.43 34.83 -26.78
N ALA A 28 21.26 35.34 -27.14
CA ALA A 28 20.00 35.10 -26.48
C ALA A 28 19.74 33.59 -26.35
N ALA A 29 19.85 33.08 -25.13
CA ALA A 29 19.11 31.91 -24.73
C ALA A 29 17.62 32.32 -24.77
N ALA A 30 16.99 32.09 -25.92
CA ALA A 30 15.56 32.23 -26.09
C ALA A 30 14.88 31.27 -25.12
N GLN A 31 14.53 31.78 -23.93
CA GLN A 31 13.48 31.23 -23.11
C GLN A 31 12.19 31.48 -23.89
N THR A 32 11.83 30.55 -24.77
CA THR A 32 10.54 30.54 -25.45
C THR A 32 9.45 30.43 -24.40
N THR A 33 8.80 31.55 -24.10
CA THR A 33 7.56 31.59 -23.34
C THR A 33 6.55 30.68 -24.06
N PRO A 34 5.95 29.69 -23.38
CA PRO A 34 5.01 28.77 -24.02
C PRO A 34 3.83 29.56 -24.62
N SER A 35 3.39 29.16 -25.81
CA SER A 35 2.27 29.82 -26.49
C SER A 35 0.96 29.62 -25.71
N HIS A 36 -0.06 30.43 -25.99
CA HIS A 36 -1.37 30.31 -25.31
C HIS A 36 -2.01 28.92 -25.53
N ARG A 37 -1.72 28.26 -26.66
CA ARG A 37 -2.15 26.89 -26.95
C ARG A 37 -1.42 25.87 -26.06
N ASP A 38 -0.10 26.02 -25.93
CA ASP A 38 0.73 25.15 -25.08
C ASP A 38 0.33 25.28 -23.59
N LEU A 39 -0.08 26.48 -23.16
CA LEU A 39 -0.58 26.72 -21.81
C LEU A 39 -1.94 26.05 -21.55
N ALA A 40 -2.81 25.94 -22.56
CA ALA A 40 -4.09 25.26 -22.43
C ALA A 40 -3.90 23.74 -22.37
N GLU A 41 -3.08 23.19 -23.26
CA GLU A 41 -2.73 21.75 -23.28
C GLU A 41 -2.05 21.33 -21.97
N LEU A 42 -1.14 22.15 -21.43
CA LEU A 42 -0.49 21.86 -20.14
C LEU A 42 -1.47 21.88 -18.95
N ARG A 43 -2.49 22.75 -18.99
CA ARG A 43 -3.54 22.81 -17.96
C ARG A 43 -4.45 21.58 -18.03
N GLU A 44 -4.77 21.12 -19.23
CA GLU A 44 -5.56 19.91 -19.43
C GLU A 44 -4.82 18.67 -18.90
N LEU A 45 -3.56 18.46 -19.31
CA LEU A 45 -2.70 17.39 -18.80
C LEU A 45 -2.55 17.43 -17.27
N LYS A 46 -2.38 18.63 -16.69
CA LYS A 46 -2.33 18.78 -15.23
C LYS A 46 -3.64 18.34 -14.59
N THR A 47 -4.77 18.65 -15.21
CA THR A 47 -6.11 18.30 -14.70
C THR A 47 -6.31 16.79 -14.76
N GLU A 48 -5.95 16.15 -15.88
CA GLU A 48 -6.00 14.69 -16.03
C GLU A 48 -5.12 13.99 -15.00
N LEU A 49 -3.86 14.42 -14.84
CA LEU A 49 -2.95 13.86 -13.85
C LEU A 49 -3.48 14.06 -12.42
N THR A 50 -4.08 15.22 -12.13
CA THR A 50 -4.69 15.47 -10.82
C THR A 50 -5.86 14.51 -10.57
N ARG A 51 -6.76 14.33 -11.54
CA ARG A 51 -7.89 13.39 -11.45
C ARG A 51 -7.41 11.95 -11.30
N PHE A 52 -6.37 11.57 -12.03
CA PHE A 52 -5.70 10.27 -11.90
C PHE A 52 -5.18 10.04 -10.49
N MET A 53 -4.42 11.00 -9.93
CA MET A 53 -3.89 10.88 -8.57
C MET A 53 -4.98 10.88 -7.50
N LEU A 54 -6.06 11.64 -7.70
CA LEU A 54 -7.21 11.67 -6.78
C LEU A 54 -7.91 10.32 -6.72
N ALA A 55 -8.06 9.60 -7.83
CA ALA A 55 -8.65 8.25 -7.83
C ALA A 55 -7.89 7.30 -6.89
N TYR A 56 -6.55 7.28 -6.95
CA TYR A 56 -5.73 6.48 -6.03
C TYR A 56 -5.75 6.97 -4.58
N LYS A 57 -5.89 8.29 -4.36
CA LYS A 57 -6.08 8.82 -3.01
C LYS A 57 -7.40 8.32 -2.41
N PHE A 58 -8.49 8.41 -3.17
CA PHE A 58 -9.81 7.98 -2.70
C PHE A 58 -9.87 6.46 -2.50
N ALA A 59 -9.26 5.68 -3.40
CA ALA A 59 -9.08 4.24 -3.17
C ALA A 59 -8.36 3.95 -1.84
N THR A 60 -7.29 4.73 -1.56
CA THR A 60 -6.56 4.60 -0.30
C THR A 60 -7.45 4.94 0.90
N ASP A 61 -8.20 6.04 0.85
CA ASP A 61 -9.08 6.48 1.95
C ASP A 61 -10.19 5.44 2.23
N GLU A 62 -10.78 4.87 1.18
CA GLU A 62 -11.83 3.86 1.26
C GLU A 62 -11.32 2.57 1.90
N MET A 63 -10.18 2.07 1.43
CA MET A 63 -9.54 0.90 2.04
C MET A 63 -9.12 1.16 3.48
N MET A 64 -8.58 2.35 3.79
CA MET A 64 -8.25 2.72 5.18
C MET A 64 -9.49 2.70 6.07
N THR A 65 -10.64 3.18 5.58
CA THR A 65 -11.92 3.10 6.29
C THR A 65 -12.30 1.65 6.57
N LYS A 66 -12.28 0.78 5.55
CA LYS A 66 -12.58 -0.65 5.68
C LYS A 66 -11.67 -1.34 6.72
N ILE A 67 -10.37 -1.06 6.67
CA ILE A 67 -9.39 -1.64 7.59
C ILE A 67 -9.60 -1.12 9.02
N ASN A 68 -9.88 0.17 9.20
CA ASN A 68 -10.12 0.76 10.52
C ASN A 68 -11.42 0.21 11.14
N ILE A 69 -12.46 -0.01 10.35
CA ILE A 69 -13.69 -0.69 10.81
C ILE A 69 -13.36 -2.09 11.33
N LEU A 70 -12.61 -2.89 10.56
CA LEU A 70 -12.17 -4.21 11.03
C LEU A 70 -11.34 -4.12 12.32
N LYS A 71 -10.45 -3.14 12.42
CA LYS A 71 -9.65 -2.92 13.63
C LYS A 71 -10.51 -2.62 14.85
N GLU A 72 -11.48 -1.72 14.71
CA GLU A 72 -12.39 -1.28 15.79
C GLU A 72 -13.38 -2.39 16.18
N GLU A 73 -13.94 -3.10 15.20
CA GLU A 73 -14.84 -4.23 15.43
C GLU A 73 -14.15 -5.34 16.24
N PHE A 74 -12.90 -5.68 15.89
CA PHE A 74 -12.15 -6.69 16.65
C PHE A 74 -11.86 -6.26 18.07
N ALA A 75 -11.42 -5.01 18.28
CA ALA A 75 -11.17 -4.49 19.62
C ALA A 75 -12.43 -4.45 20.49
N SER A 76 -13.61 -4.37 19.89
CA SER A 76 -14.89 -4.30 20.61
C SER A 76 -15.50 -5.68 20.91
N ILE A 77 -15.19 -6.70 20.11
CA ILE A 77 -15.81 -8.04 20.20
C ILE A 77 -14.85 -9.08 20.80
N HIS A 78 -13.54 -8.88 20.65
CA HIS A 78 -12.51 -9.82 21.07
C HIS A 78 -11.55 -9.14 22.04
N ASP A 79 -10.97 -9.92 22.95
CA ASP A 79 -10.04 -9.44 23.98
C ASP A 79 -8.69 -8.92 23.41
N TYR A 80 -8.47 -9.04 22.09
CA TYR A 80 -7.31 -8.47 21.41
C TYR A 80 -7.62 -8.01 19.98
N SER A 81 -6.93 -6.97 19.52
CA SER A 81 -7.00 -6.50 18.13
C SER A 81 -5.85 -7.08 17.31
N PRO A 82 -6.12 -7.73 16.16
CA PRO A 82 -5.08 -8.27 15.28
C PRO A 82 -4.26 -7.18 14.57
N ILE A 83 -4.68 -5.91 14.63
CA ILE A 83 -4.04 -4.78 13.92
C ILE A 83 -3.44 -3.78 14.90
N GLU A 84 -2.12 -3.75 14.98
CA GLU A 84 -1.36 -2.79 15.78
C GLU A 84 -1.37 -1.41 15.11
N HIS A 85 -0.94 -1.36 13.85
CA HIS A 85 -0.75 -0.12 13.12
C HIS A 85 -1.12 -0.26 11.65
N VAL A 86 -1.69 0.81 11.09
CA VAL A 86 -1.99 0.91 9.65
C VAL A 86 -1.39 2.20 9.13
N ALA A 87 -0.64 2.09 8.04
CA ALA A 87 -0.06 3.24 7.34
C ALA A 87 -0.41 3.16 5.86
N SER A 88 -0.69 4.31 5.24
CA SER A 88 -0.87 4.39 3.81
C SER A 88 0.18 5.31 3.17
N ARG A 89 0.44 5.08 1.89
CA ARG A 89 1.27 5.95 1.07
C ARG A 89 0.70 6.04 -0.34
N LEU A 90 0.83 7.23 -0.90
CA LEU A 90 0.59 7.46 -2.33
C LEU A 90 1.93 7.73 -3.00
N LYS A 91 2.21 7.04 -4.11
CA LYS A 91 3.45 7.23 -4.86
C LYS A 91 3.44 8.63 -5.51
N SER A 92 4.54 9.38 -5.40
CA SER A 92 4.61 10.69 -6.05
C SER A 92 4.64 10.55 -7.58
N PRO A 93 4.19 11.55 -8.35
CA PRO A 93 4.28 11.54 -9.82
C PRO A 93 5.70 11.25 -10.34
N GLU A 94 6.73 11.79 -9.70
CA GLU A 94 8.13 11.52 -10.04
C GLU A 94 8.51 10.06 -9.75
N GLY A 95 7.98 9.49 -8.67
CA GLY A 95 8.14 8.08 -8.33
C GLY A 95 7.44 7.14 -9.31
N ILE A 96 6.27 7.54 -9.82
CA ILE A 96 5.54 6.83 -10.88
C ILE A 96 6.36 6.87 -12.16
N LEU A 97 6.80 8.06 -12.59
CA LEU A 97 7.64 8.25 -13.77
C LEU A 97 8.91 7.38 -13.73
N LYS A 98 9.66 7.43 -12.62
CA LYS A 98 10.87 6.61 -12.45
C LYS A 98 10.57 5.12 -12.58
N LYS A 99 9.43 4.65 -12.03
CA LYS A 99 9.04 3.24 -12.11
C LYS A 99 8.56 2.85 -13.51
N ALA A 100 7.83 3.74 -14.20
CA ALA A 100 7.39 3.55 -15.58
C ALA A 100 8.59 3.39 -16.51
N VAL A 101 9.55 4.33 -16.46
CA VAL A 101 10.78 4.29 -17.26
C VAL A 101 11.58 3.02 -16.98
N ARG A 102 11.75 2.64 -15.70
CA ARG A 102 12.47 1.41 -15.33
C ARG A 102 11.81 0.13 -15.88
N LYS A 103 10.48 0.13 -16.02
CA LYS A 103 9.71 -0.99 -16.58
C LYS A 103 9.58 -0.95 -18.11
N GLY A 104 9.97 0.16 -18.76
CA GLY A 104 9.68 0.38 -20.18
C GLY A 104 8.19 0.63 -20.46
N CYS A 105 7.43 1.07 -19.46
CA CYS A 105 6.01 1.39 -19.60
C CYS A 105 5.83 2.71 -20.37
N PRO A 106 4.93 2.78 -21.37
CA PRO A 106 4.53 4.03 -21.99
C PRO A 106 4.05 5.05 -20.95
N LEU A 107 4.33 6.34 -21.19
CA LEU A 107 3.91 7.44 -20.31
C LEU A 107 2.49 7.90 -20.66
N VAL A 108 1.58 6.94 -20.75
CA VAL A 108 0.14 7.13 -20.94
C VAL A 108 -0.55 6.67 -19.67
N LEU A 109 -1.54 7.43 -19.18
CA LEU A 109 -2.14 7.18 -17.86
C LEU A 109 -2.78 5.79 -17.74
N ASP A 110 -3.39 5.29 -18.82
CA ASP A 110 -4.00 3.96 -18.85
C ASP A 110 -2.97 2.84 -18.79
N ASP A 111 -1.85 2.97 -19.51
CA ASP A 111 -0.72 2.03 -19.44
C ASP A 111 -0.09 2.03 -18.04
N ILE A 112 0.08 3.22 -17.45
CA ILE A 112 0.58 3.37 -16.09
C ILE A 112 -0.35 2.67 -15.10
N ARG A 113 -1.67 2.86 -15.23
CA ARG A 113 -2.69 2.20 -14.40
C ARG A 113 -2.54 0.68 -14.47
N ALA A 114 -2.44 0.13 -15.68
CA ALA A 114 -2.35 -1.31 -15.90
C ALA A 114 -1.03 -1.94 -15.41
N GLN A 115 0.09 -1.21 -15.46
CA GLN A 115 1.42 -1.78 -15.22
C GLN A 115 2.05 -1.41 -13.87
N ILE A 116 1.54 -0.39 -13.17
CA ILE A 116 2.09 0.12 -11.91
C ILE A 116 1.08 -0.07 -10.77
N GLN A 117 1.10 -1.27 -10.20
CA GLN A 117 0.15 -1.71 -9.17
C GLN A 117 0.40 -1.12 -7.76
N ASP A 118 1.52 -0.42 -7.51
CA ASP A 118 1.90 0.13 -6.19
C ASP A 118 1.78 1.67 -6.11
N ILE A 119 0.86 2.25 -6.88
CA ILE A 119 0.60 3.70 -6.82
C ILE A 119 -0.05 4.03 -5.48
N ALA A 120 -1.14 3.35 -5.14
CA ALA A 120 -1.70 3.30 -3.79
C ALA A 120 -1.10 2.11 -3.04
N GLY A 121 -0.53 2.37 -1.85
CA GLY A 121 0.07 1.35 -1.02
C GLY A 121 -0.40 1.46 0.42
N ILE A 122 -0.87 0.37 1.00
CA ILE A 122 -1.26 0.26 2.41
C ILE A 122 -0.36 -0.77 3.09
N ARG A 123 0.02 -0.47 4.33
CA ARG A 123 0.74 -1.38 5.21
C ARG A 123 -0.06 -1.62 6.46
N ILE A 124 -0.30 -2.89 6.75
CA ILE A 124 -0.96 -3.36 7.97
C ILE A 124 0.07 -4.11 8.79
N THR A 125 0.33 -3.64 10.00
CA THR A 125 1.20 -4.30 10.97
C THR A 125 0.33 -5.00 12.00
N CYS A 126 0.48 -6.31 12.11
CA CYS A 126 -0.21 -7.21 13.00
C CYS A 126 0.68 -7.65 14.17
N SER A 127 0.04 -8.15 15.23
CA SER A 127 0.72 -8.68 16.41
C SER A 127 1.38 -10.02 16.10
N PHE A 128 0.65 -10.95 15.46
CA PHE A 128 1.12 -12.30 15.17
C PHE A 128 1.08 -12.68 13.68
N ILE A 129 1.69 -13.81 13.34
CA ILE A 129 1.75 -14.31 11.96
C ILE A 129 0.35 -14.76 11.53
N SER A 130 -0.37 -15.50 12.37
CA SER A 130 -1.75 -15.94 12.12
C SER A 130 -2.70 -14.77 11.85
N ASP A 131 -2.55 -13.66 12.57
CA ASP A 131 -3.32 -12.45 12.35
C ASP A 131 -3.14 -11.90 10.93
N THR A 132 -1.95 -12.04 10.33
CA THR A 132 -1.72 -11.57 8.95
C THR A 132 -2.62 -12.29 7.94
N TYR A 133 -2.86 -13.58 8.15
CA TYR A 133 -3.77 -14.38 7.31
C TYR A 133 -5.22 -14.11 7.65
N ARG A 134 -5.56 -13.89 8.93
CA ARG A 134 -6.92 -13.48 9.31
C ARG A 134 -7.32 -12.15 8.65
N ILE A 135 -6.42 -11.16 8.62
CA ILE A 135 -6.67 -9.89 7.92
C ILE A 135 -6.82 -10.12 6.41
N LEU A 136 -6.00 -10.97 5.80
CA LEU A 136 -6.15 -11.36 4.39
C LEU A 136 -7.56 -11.90 4.12
N ASP A 137 -8.00 -12.89 4.89
CA ASP A 137 -9.29 -13.54 4.69
C ASP A 137 -10.44 -12.53 4.82
N MET A 138 -10.38 -11.65 5.82
CA MET A 138 -11.42 -10.64 6.03
C MET A 138 -11.48 -9.62 4.91
N LEU A 139 -10.34 -9.10 4.44
CA LEU A 139 -10.31 -8.14 3.34
C LEU A 139 -10.78 -8.77 2.04
N THR A 140 -10.36 -10.00 1.76
CA THR A 140 -10.71 -10.72 0.52
C THR A 140 -12.14 -11.27 0.52
N SER A 141 -12.81 -11.32 1.68
CA SER A 141 -14.22 -11.69 1.77
C SER A 141 -15.20 -10.54 1.48
N GLN A 142 -14.72 -9.29 1.37
CA GLN A 142 -15.57 -8.13 1.08
C GLN A 142 -16.02 -8.14 -0.38
N LEU A 143 -17.32 -7.88 -0.62
CA LEU A 143 -17.95 -8.00 -1.94
C LEU A 143 -17.39 -7.03 -3.00
N ASP A 144 -16.85 -5.90 -2.57
CA ASP A 144 -16.33 -4.83 -3.42
C ASP A 144 -14.80 -4.82 -3.49
N VAL A 145 -14.13 -5.87 -3.01
CA VAL A 145 -12.68 -6.04 -3.09
C VAL A 145 -12.35 -7.17 -4.06
N THR A 146 -11.84 -6.83 -5.24
CA THR A 146 -11.45 -7.81 -6.24
C THR A 146 -9.99 -8.19 -6.07
N VAL A 147 -9.69 -9.44 -5.76
CA VAL A 147 -8.31 -9.93 -5.61
C VAL A 147 -7.67 -10.18 -6.98
N LEU A 148 -6.60 -9.44 -7.28
CA LEU A 148 -5.82 -9.64 -8.50
C LEU A 148 -4.66 -10.61 -8.27
N GLU A 149 -3.95 -10.48 -7.15
CA GLU A 149 -2.76 -11.28 -6.87
C GLU A 149 -2.48 -11.38 -5.37
N VAL A 150 -2.07 -12.57 -4.91
CA VAL A 150 -1.56 -12.79 -3.55
C VAL A 150 -0.14 -13.35 -3.62
N LYS A 151 0.82 -12.69 -2.99
CA LYS A 151 2.21 -13.16 -2.86
C LYS A 151 2.54 -13.39 -1.40
N ASP A 152 2.64 -14.65 -1.03
CA ASP A 152 2.96 -15.06 0.32
C ASP A 152 4.48 -15.24 0.51
N TYR A 153 5.15 -14.15 0.90
CA TYR A 153 6.56 -14.21 1.29
C TYR A 153 6.75 -14.61 2.75
N ILE A 154 5.69 -14.87 3.51
CA ILE A 154 5.81 -15.44 4.87
C ILE A 154 6.12 -16.93 4.73
N ALA A 155 5.31 -17.64 3.95
CA ALA A 155 5.48 -19.05 3.61
C ALA A 155 6.67 -19.30 2.67
N ALA A 156 6.88 -18.43 1.67
CA ALA A 156 8.01 -18.51 0.74
C ALA A 156 8.87 -17.23 0.77
N PRO A 157 9.73 -17.06 1.80
CA PRO A 157 10.57 -15.87 1.94
C PRO A 157 11.51 -15.65 0.76
N LYS A 158 11.81 -14.38 0.46
CA LYS A 158 12.82 -14.06 -0.55
C LYS A 158 14.21 -14.51 -0.10
N PRO A 159 15.17 -14.70 -1.03
CA PRO A 159 16.52 -15.16 -0.68
C PRO A 159 17.27 -14.31 0.36
N ASN A 160 16.96 -13.01 0.44
CA ASN A 160 17.52 -12.06 1.41
C ASN A 160 16.87 -12.14 2.82
N GLY A 161 15.87 -13.00 3.02
CA GLY A 161 15.15 -13.14 4.29
C GLY A 161 13.87 -12.29 4.39
N TYR A 162 13.53 -11.52 3.36
CA TYR A 162 12.33 -10.69 3.37
C TYR A 162 11.04 -11.53 3.48
N LYS A 163 10.19 -11.16 4.44
CA LYS A 163 8.86 -11.73 4.68
C LYS A 163 7.79 -10.64 4.73
N SER A 164 6.63 -10.93 4.14
CA SER A 164 5.42 -10.11 4.13
C SER A 164 4.36 -10.85 3.33
N LEU A 165 3.09 -10.64 3.64
CA LEU A 165 2.00 -11.04 2.76
C LEU A 165 1.63 -9.85 1.87
N HIS A 166 1.69 -10.01 0.55
CA HIS A 166 1.33 -8.96 -0.41
C HIS A 166 0.04 -9.31 -1.10
N LEU A 167 -0.93 -8.42 -0.99
CA LEU A 167 -2.24 -8.51 -1.63
C LEU A 167 -2.35 -7.36 -2.63
N ILE A 168 -2.66 -7.67 -3.88
CA ILE A 168 -2.97 -6.68 -4.92
C ILE A 168 -4.46 -6.82 -5.20
N VAL A 169 -5.20 -5.73 -4.99
CA VAL A 169 -6.66 -5.70 -5.16
C VAL A 169 -7.07 -4.53 -6.03
N ASP A 170 -8.20 -4.68 -6.72
CA ASP A 170 -8.95 -3.58 -7.30
C ASP A 170 -10.17 -3.25 -6.42
N ILE A 171 -10.46 -1.96 -6.31
CA ILE A 171 -11.66 -1.46 -5.65
C ILE A 171 -12.34 -0.36 -6.50
N PRO A 172 -13.68 -0.27 -6.46
CA PRO A 172 -14.43 0.72 -7.21
C PRO A 172 -14.39 2.10 -6.54
N VAL A 173 -13.82 3.10 -7.22
CA VAL A 173 -13.81 4.49 -6.76
C VAL A 173 -14.86 5.30 -7.51
N PHE A 174 -15.83 5.80 -6.76
CA PHE A 174 -16.93 6.62 -7.30
C PHE A 174 -16.50 8.07 -7.50
N MET A 175 -16.22 8.44 -8.75
CA MET A 175 -15.93 9.82 -9.17
C MET A 175 -17.22 10.54 -9.54
N SER A 176 -17.16 11.86 -9.78
CA SER A 176 -18.33 12.69 -10.10
C SER A 176 -19.07 12.28 -11.39
N ASP A 177 -18.39 11.58 -12.29
CA ASP A 177 -18.79 11.34 -13.69
C ASP A 177 -18.62 9.88 -14.12
N ARG A 178 -17.98 9.04 -13.29
CA ARG A 178 -17.69 7.63 -13.59
C ARG A 178 -17.34 6.86 -12.32
N VAL A 179 -17.19 5.55 -12.47
CA VAL A 179 -16.52 4.69 -11.48
C VAL A 179 -15.19 4.25 -12.08
N ASP A 180 -14.11 4.41 -11.31
CA ASP A 180 -12.78 3.91 -11.68
C ASP A 180 -12.48 2.66 -10.85
N GLU A 181 -12.15 1.53 -11.48
CA GLU A 181 -11.50 0.41 -10.78
C GLU A 181 -10.03 0.78 -10.53
N VAL A 182 -9.64 0.83 -9.27
CA VAL A 182 -8.33 1.32 -8.84
C VAL A 182 -7.56 0.26 -8.08
N THR A 183 -6.37 -0.05 -8.57
CA THR A 183 -5.47 -1.02 -7.94
C THR A 183 -4.80 -0.46 -6.68
N VAL A 184 -4.83 -1.22 -5.60
CA VAL A 184 -4.17 -0.95 -4.32
C VAL A 184 -3.28 -2.13 -3.93
N GLU A 185 -2.02 -1.86 -3.59
CA GLU A 185 -1.11 -2.84 -2.99
C GLU A 185 -1.22 -2.79 -1.47
N ILE A 186 -1.58 -3.90 -0.84
CA ILE A 186 -1.68 -4.06 0.61
C ILE A 186 -0.56 -5.00 1.08
N GLN A 187 0.25 -4.54 2.02
CA GLN A 187 1.32 -5.31 2.62
C GLN A 187 1.00 -5.59 4.08
N ILE A 188 0.78 -6.86 4.41
CA ILE A 188 0.46 -7.30 5.78
C ILE A 188 1.71 -7.95 6.38
N ARG A 189 2.07 -7.55 7.60
CA ARG A 189 3.33 -7.91 8.27
C ARG A 189 3.14 -8.03 9.78
N THR A 190 4.01 -8.76 10.45
CA THR A 190 4.21 -8.61 11.90
C THR A 190 5.06 -7.37 12.21
N VAL A 191 5.11 -6.97 13.48
CA VAL A 191 6.01 -5.92 13.96
C VAL A 191 7.47 -6.22 13.63
N ALA A 192 7.92 -7.47 13.82
CA ALA A 192 9.31 -7.86 13.55
C ALA A 192 9.64 -7.83 12.05
N MET A 193 8.71 -8.29 11.20
CA MET A 193 8.85 -8.21 9.74
C MET A 193 8.96 -6.76 9.26
N ASP A 194 8.11 -5.86 9.78
CA ASP A 194 8.15 -4.45 9.37
C ASP A 194 9.42 -3.73 9.82
N PHE A 195 9.89 -4.02 11.04
CA PHE A 195 11.16 -3.48 11.54
C PHE A 195 12.33 -3.92 10.65
N TRP A 196 12.42 -5.22 10.36
CA TRP A 196 13.46 -5.77 9.49
C TRP A 196 13.42 -5.16 8.09
N ALA A 197 12.24 -5.14 7.45
CA ALA A 197 12.07 -4.61 6.10
C ALA A 197 12.39 -3.12 6.00
N SER A 198 12.08 -2.36 7.06
CA SER A 198 12.41 -0.94 7.15
C SER A 198 13.91 -0.70 7.23
N LEU A 199 14.66 -1.54 7.94
CA LEU A 199 16.12 -1.48 7.99
C LEU A 199 16.74 -1.88 6.65
N GLU A 200 16.29 -2.99 6.07
CA GLU A 200 16.75 -3.46 4.76
C GLU A 200 16.60 -2.37 3.69
N HIS A 201 15.42 -1.76 3.60
CA HIS A 201 15.14 -0.72 2.62
C HIS A 201 16.07 0.50 2.79
N LYS A 202 16.36 0.92 4.04
CA LYS A 202 17.30 2.02 4.31
C LYS A 202 18.73 1.68 3.87
N ILE A 203 19.17 0.45 4.09
CA ILE A 203 20.49 -0.04 3.67
C ILE A 203 20.57 -0.05 2.14
N TYR A 204 19.62 -0.69 1.46
CA TYR A 204 19.60 -0.76 -0.01
C TYR A 204 19.55 0.64 -0.65
N TYR A 205 18.79 1.56 -0.06
CA TYR A 205 18.77 2.95 -0.51
C TYR A 205 20.13 3.62 -0.40
N LYS A 206 20.81 3.50 0.75
CA LYS A 206 22.14 4.09 0.98
C LYS A 206 23.19 3.56 0.01
N TYR A 207 23.15 2.27 -0.30
CA TYR A 207 24.07 1.61 -1.23
C TYR A 207 23.62 1.63 -2.69
N ARG A 208 22.54 2.34 -3.02
CA ARG A 208 21.96 2.39 -4.39
C ARG A 208 21.71 0.99 -4.98
N GLY A 209 21.36 0.02 -4.14
CA GLY A 209 21.15 -1.38 -4.50
C GLY A 209 22.39 -2.28 -4.50
N ALA A 210 23.61 -1.73 -4.41
CA ALA A 210 24.86 -2.50 -4.40
C ALA A 210 25.32 -2.79 -2.95
N VAL A 211 24.53 -3.58 -2.21
CA VAL A 211 24.81 -3.91 -0.81
C VAL A 211 25.93 -4.97 -0.72
N PRO A 212 26.95 -4.80 0.15
CA PRO A 212 27.99 -5.81 0.36
C PRO A 212 27.43 -7.18 0.77
N ILE A 213 28.04 -8.26 0.29
CA ILE A 213 27.52 -9.62 0.49
C ILE A 213 27.45 -10.04 1.96
N ASP A 214 28.43 -9.62 2.77
CA ASP A 214 28.45 -9.89 4.21
C ASP A 214 27.24 -9.25 4.91
N LEU A 215 26.88 -8.02 4.51
CA LEU A 215 25.73 -7.32 5.07
C LEU A 215 24.40 -7.96 4.62
N VAL A 216 24.33 -8.52 3.41
CA VAL A 216 23.17 -9.29 2.96
C VAL A 216 23.02 -10.58 3.78
N ALA A 217 24.13 -11.25 4.09
CA ALA A 217 24.13 -12.44 4.94
C ALA A 217 23.69 -12.11 6.38
N ASP A 218 24.19 -11.01 6.96
CA ASP A 218 23.79 -10.55 8.28
C ASP A 218 22.31 -10.15 8.34
N LEU A 219 21.82 -9.46 7.31
CA LEU A 219 20.40 -9.14 7.19
C LEU A 219 19.56 -10.42 7.16
N LYS A 220 19.96 -11.43 6.39
CA LYS A 220 19.24 -12.70 6.37
C LYS A 220 19.22 -13.38 7.74
N GLN A 221 20.35 -13.43 8.44
CA GLN A 221 20.40 -13.99 9.80
C GLN A 221 19.49 -13.22 10.77
N ALA A 222 19.45 -11.89 10.67
CA ALA A 222 18.55 -11.06 11.46
C ALA A 222 17.08 -11.37 11.15
N ALA A 223 16.73 -11.65 9.89
CA ALA A 223 15.37 -12.08 9.50
C ALA A 223 15.01 -13.43 10.14
N ASP A 224 15.93 -14.38 10.16
CA ASP A 224 15.72 -15.69 10.77
C ASP A 224 15.55 -15.60 12.30
N VAL A 225 16.27 -14.68 12.95
CA VAL A 225 16.08 -14.37 14.38
C VAL A 225 14.71 -13.74 14.61
N ALA A 226 14.33 -12.73 13.81
CA ALA A 226 13.04 -12.07 13.90
C ALA A 226 11.88 -13.07 13.74
N ASN A 227 11.98 -13.99 12.77
CA ASN A 227 10.97 -15.02 12.57
C ASN A 227 10.85 -15.99 13.75
N ARG A 228 11.96 -16.37 14.39
CA ARG A 228 11.92 -17.21 15.60
C ARG A 228 11.28 -16.48 16.77
N LEU A 229 11.49 -15.16 16.88
CA LEU A 229 10.84 -14.34 17.88
C LEU A 229 9.32 -14.31 17.64
N ASP A 230 8.87 -14.02 16.42
CA ASP A 230 7.44 -14.01 16.07
C ASP A 230 6.77 -15.34 16.45
N LEU A 231 7.32 -16.47 16.02
CA LEU A 231 6.78 -17.81 16.34
C LEU A 231 6.75 -18.08 17.85
N LYS A 232 7.78 -17.64 18.59
CA LYS A 232 7.84 -17.85 20.04
C LYS A 232 6.79 -17.01 20.77
N MET A 233 6.62 -15.75 20.34
CA MET A 233 5.64 -14.84 20.94
C MET A 233 4.22 -15.28 20.66
N GLU A 234 3.92 -15.70 19.43
CA GLU A 234 2.63 -16.28 19.05
C GLU A 234 2.33 -17.55 19.87
N GLY A 235 3.28 -18.49 19.96
CA GLY A 235 3.07 -19.69 20.77
C GLY A 235 2.91 -19.43 22.27
N LEU A 236 3.43 -18.31 22.81
CA LEU A 236 3.17 -17.89 24.19
C LEU A 236 1.77 -17.30 24.34
N HIS A 237 1.31 -16.51 23.36
CA HIS A 237 -0.04 -15.96 23.33
C HIS A 237 -1.10 -17.07 23.29
N ASP A 238 -0.92 -18.07 22.43
CA ASP A 238 -1.82 -19.24 22.35
C ASP A 238 -1.89 -20.01 23.67
N GLN A 239 -0.77 -20.14 24.38
CA GLN A 239 -0.73 -20.80 25.69
C GLN A 239 -1.52 -20.02 26.74
N VAL A 240 -1.43 -18.69 26.74
CA VAL A 240 -2.20 -17.84 27.68
C VAL A 240 -3.70 -17.97 27.40
N LEU A 241 -4.11 -17.89 26.13
CA LEU A 241 -5.51 -18.07 25.74
C LEU A 241 -6.06 -19.45 26.11
N ALA A 242 -5.24 -20.51 26.01
CA ALA A 242 -5.64 -21.85 26.40
C ALA A 242 -5.76 -22.05 27.93
N MET A 243 -5.07 -21.23 28.73
CA MET A 243 -5.10 -21.31 30.20
C MET A 243 -6.26 -20.53 30.83
N ASP A 244 -6.83 -19.57 30.11
CA ASP A 244 -7.96 -18.75 30.58
C ASP A 244 -9.08 -18.67 29.53
N PRO A 245 -9.80 -19.78 29.26
CA PRO A 245 -10.85 -19.82 28.24
C PRO A 245 -12.09 -19.00 28.63
N ASP A 246 -12.27 -18.73 29.93
CA ASP A 246 -13.39 -17.99 30.51
C ASP A 246 -13.02 -16.55 30.90
N GLY A 247 -11.79 -16.10 30.61
CA GLY A 247 -11.28 -14.74 30.82
C GLY A 247 -11.98 -13.65 30.02
N ARG A 248 -13.20 -13.91 29.54
CA ARG A 248 -14.16 -12.92 29.06
C ARG A 248 -14.49 -12.01 30.24
N SER A 249 -13.73 -10.94 30.39
CA SER A 249 -14.14 -9.83 31.23
C SER A 249 -15.49 -9.34 30.71
N GLU A 250 -16.58 -9.60 31.46
CA GLU A 250 -17.92 -9.02 31.24
C GLU A 250 -17.89 -7.48 31.08
N THR A 251 -16.77 -6.87 31.47
CA THR A 251 -16.50 -5.44 31.48
C THR A 251 -16.12 -4.86 30.11
N ASP A 252 -15.64 -5.65 29.14
CA ASP A 252 -15.04 -5.11 27.89
C ASP A 252 -16.00 -5.06 26.69
N LEU A 253 -17.21 -5.62 26.81
CA LEU A 253 -18.22 -5.69 25.73
C LEU A 253 -18.82 -4.33 25.30
N LEU A 254 -18.44 -3.22 25.94
CA LEU A 254 -19.09 -1.91 25.76
C LEU A 254 -18.14 -0.71 25.64
N GLU A 255 -16.88 -0.91 25.26
CA GLU A 255 -16.00 0.21 24.85
C GLU A 255 -15.98 0.41 23.34
N ILE A 256 -17.16 0.58 22.74
CA ILE A 256 -17.25 1.10 21.38
C ILE A 256 -16.90 2.59 21.44
N ALA A 257 -15.71 2.95 20.95
CA ALA A 257 -15.23 4.32 20.85
C ALA A 257 -16.20 5.18 19.99
N GLY A 258 -17.19 5.80 20.64
CA GLY A 258 -18.20 6.65 20.02
C GLY A 258 -19.66 6.25 20.27
N LEU A 259 -19.95 5.01 20.70
CA LEU A 259 -21.29 4.57 21.11
C LEU A 259 -21.46 4.50 22.64
N SER A 260 -20.51 5.00 23.42
CA SER A 260 -20.53 5.07 24.88
C SER A 260 -21.69 5.89 25.51
N GLN A 261 -22.69 6.30 24.71
CA GLN A 261 -23.95 6.89 25.17
C GLN A 261 -25.21 6.05 24.87
N LEU A 262 -25.11 4.93 24.15
CA LEU A 262 -26.22 4.01 23.94
C LEU A 262 -26.14 2.88 24.96
N ALA A 263 -26.65 3.14 26.17
CA ALA A 263 -26.88 2.07 27.13
C ALA A 263 -27.79 1.01 26.49
N LEU A 264 -27.31 -0.22 26.34
CA LEU A 264 -28.12 -1.34 25.88
C LEU A 264 -29.14 -1.67 26.98
N PRO A 265 -30.44 -1.41 26.80
CA PRO A 265 -31.41 -1.68 27.85
C PRO A 265 -31.51 -3.19 28.04
N GLU A 266 -31.42 -3.68 29.28
CA GLU A 266 -31.58 -5.11 29.59
C GLU A 266 -32.87 -5.70 29.01
N GLY A 267 -33.92 -4.88 28.92
CA GLY A 267 -35.19 -5.26 28.29
C GLY A 267 -35.06 -5.61 26.80
N LEU A 268 -34.18 -4.92 26.06
CA LEU A 268 -33.91 -5.21 24.65
C LEU A 268 -33.12 -6.51 24.50
N LEU A 269 -32.07 -6.69 25.31
CA LEU A 269 -31.26 -7.92 25.33
C LEU A 269 -32.14 -9.14 25.67
N ALA A 270 -32.97 -9.03 26.72
CA ALA A 270 -33.87 -10.09 27.13
C ALA A 270 -34.96 -10.38 26.07
N ALA A 271 -35.47 -9.36 25.37
CA ALA A 271 -36.42 -9.54 24.28
C ALA A 271 -35.79 -10.25 23.08
N ILE A 272 -34.60 -9.85 22.65
CA ILE A 272 -33.88 -10.49 21.55
C ILE A 272 -33.55 -11.95 21.88
N SER A 273 -33.07 -12.22 23.10
CA SER A 273 -32.76 -13.58 23.55
C SER A 273 -34.00 -14.49 23.57
N ARG A 274 -35.16 -13.99 24.03
CA ARG A 274 -36.43 -14.75 23.96
C ARG A 274 -36.86 -15.03 22.53
N THR A 275 -36.74 -14.06 21.63
CA THR A 275 -37.09 -14.24 20.21
C THR A 275 -36.15 -15.22 19.51
N ARG A 276 -34.85 -15.19 19.81
CA ARG A 276 -33.87 -16.17 19.29
C ARG A 276 -34.15 -17.59 19.81
N ALA A 277 -34.52 -17.74 21.07
CA ALA A 277 -34.89 -19.03 21.65
C ALA A 277 -36.22 -19.59 21.11
N ALA A 278 -37.11 -18.72 20.63
CA ALA A 278 -38.41 -19.08 20.06
C ALA A 278 -38.40 -19.29 18.53
N ALA A 279 -37.29 -19.01 17.85
CA ALA A 279 -37.16 -19.28 16.42
C ALA A 279 -37.04 -20.81 16.20
N PRO A 280 -37.91 -21.43 15.38
CA PRO A 280 -37.79 -22.84 15.07
C PRO A 280 -36.44 -23.10 14.38
N SER A 281 -35.72 -24.15 14.81
CA SER A 281 -34.49 -24.59 14.14
C SER A 281 -34.79 -24.81 12.66
N GLY A 282 -34.11 -24.08 11.78
CA GLY A 282 -34.27 -24.19 10.33
C GLY A 282 -33.88 -25.58 9.84
N ALA A 283 -34.83 -26.51 9.86
CA ALA A 283 -34.81 -27.80 9.21
C ALA A 283 -36.22 -28.09 8.68
N ASP A 284 -36.73 -27.18 7.85
CA ASP A 284 -37.75 -27.48 6.85
C ASP A 284 -37.74 -26.36 5.80
N ARG A 285 -37.00 -26.59 4.71
CA ARG A 285 -37.25 -25.89 3.45
C ARG A 285 -38.33 -26.70 2.74
N PRO A 286 -39.43 -26.09 2.27
CA PRO A 286 -40.37 -26.81 1.43
C PRO A 286 -39.66 -27.18 0.12
N GLU A 287 -39.78 -28.43 -0.28
CA GLU A 287 -39.37 -28.93 -1.59
C GLU A 287 -40.07 -28.10 -2.67
N ALA A 288 -39.30 -27.55 -3.61
CA ALA A 288 -39.85 -26.90 -4.78
C ALA A 288 -40.53 -27.97 -5.64
N GLU A 289 -41.84 -27.82 -5.85
CA GLU A 289 -42.59 -28.57 -6.86
C GLU A 289 -41.88 -28.44 -8.21
N GLN A 290 -41.48 -29.58 -8.77
CA GLN A 290 -41.11 -29.70 -10.17
C GLN A 290 -42.40 -29.70 -10.97
N ASP A 291 -42.61 -28.64 -11.75
CA ASP A 291 -43.57 -28.62 -12.85
C ASP A 291 -43.07 -29.60 -13.93
N ASP A 292 -43.71 -30.78 -14.00
CA ASP A 292 -43.63 -31.68 -15.14
C ASP A 292 -44.48 -31.10 -16.28
N GLU A 293 -43.83 -30.40 -17.21
CA GLU A 293 -44.29 -30.29 -18.58
C GLU A 293 -43.96 -31.61 -19.29
N ASP A 294 -44.96 -32.46 -19.54
CA ASP A 294 -44.95 -33.27 -20.76
C ASP A 294 -46.37 -33.55 -21.27
N GLU A 295 -46.63 -32.97 -22.44
CA GLU A 295 -47.83 -33.11 -23.25
C GLU A 295 -47.65 -34.32 -24.20
N ALA A 296 -48.78 -34.96 -24.54
CA ALA A 296 -48.98 -35.92 -25.64
C ALA A 296 -48.77 -37.43 -25.36
N ALA A 297 -49.89 -38.16 -25.22
CA ALA A 297 -50.41 -39.05 -26.27
C ALA A 297 -51.55 -39.94 -25.75
N GLY A 298 -52.70 -39.94 -26.45
CA GLY A 298 -53.71 -41.00 -26.39
C GLY A 298 -55.08 -40.59 -25.92
#